data_AF-A0A8J2UDN8-F1
#
_entry.id   AF-A0A8J2UDN8-F1
#
_cell.length_a   1.000
_cell.length_b   1.000
_cell.length_c   1.000
_cell.angle_alpha   90.00
_cell.angle_beta   90.00
_cell.angle_gamma   90.00
#
_symmetry.space_group_name_H-M   'P 1'
#
loop_
_entity.id
_entity.type
_entity.pdbx_description
1 polymer ?
#
loop_
_entity_poly.entity_id
_entity_poly.type
_entity_poly.pdbx_seq_one_letter_code
_entity_poly.pdbx_strand_id
1 'polypeptide(L)'
;MPPEVLRAYHYHLKGLTARETAKLLDVSTRTVQRWASEYRFKEKARPDTLQQRAAQLRKQGFSYQEIAATIRKSRTTVYNYLKAAKR
;
A
#
# COMPACT_ATOMS: atom_id res chain seq x y z
N MET A 1 5.97 -6.75 -12.57
CA MET A 1 7.28 -6.46 -11.96
C MET A 1 8.18 -7.64 -12.21
N PRO A 2 9.43 -7.45 -12.66
CA PRO A 2 10.43 -8.51 -12.73
C PRO A 2 10.68 -9.16 -11.34
N PRO A 3 11.15 -10.42 -11.28
CA PRO A 3 11.34 -11.14 -10.02
C PRO A 3 12.36 -10.47 -9.07
N GLU A 4 13.36 -9.79 -9.61
CA GLU A 4 14.32 -9.01 -8.82
C GLU A 4 13.69 -7.76 -8.19
N VAL A 5 12.84 -7.08 -8.95
CA VAL A 5 12.09 -5.91 -8.48
C VAL A 5 11.10 -6.29 -7.38
N LEU A 6 10.46 -7.47 -7.48
CA LEU A 6 9.58 -7.99 -6.43
C LEU A 6 10.35 -8.24 -5.13
N ARG A 7 11.54 -8.85 -5.21
CA ARG A 7 12.41 -9.04 -4.04
C ARG A 7 12.83 -7.70 -3.43
N ALA A 8 13.25 -6.75 -4.26
CA ALA A 8 13.59 -5.40 -3.81
C ALA A 8 12.41 -4.69 -3.12
N TYR A 9 11.20 -4.85 -3.66
CA TYR A 9 9.98 -4.32 -3.06
C TYR A 9 9.64 -4.98 -1.71
N HIS A 10 9.79 -6.30 -1.58
CA HIS A 10 9.62 -6.99 -0.31
C HIS A 10 10.62 -6.51 0.75
N TYR A 11 11.89 -6.30 0.37
CA TYR A 11 12.88 -5.73 1.27
C TYR A 11 12.53 -4.29 1.69
N HIS A 12 12.03 -3.48 0.75
CA HIS A 12 11.53 -2.14 1.05
C HIS A 12 10.37 -2.16 2.04
N LEU A 13 9.40 -3.07 1.89
CA LEU A 13 8.28 -3.23 2.84
C LEU A 13 8.75 -3.66 4.24
N LYS A 14 9.86 -4.39 4.33
CA LYS A 14 10.51 -4.75 5.58
C LYS A 14 11.35 -3.62 6.20
N GLY A 15 11.38 -2.44 5.56
CA GLY A 15 12.10 -1.26 6.04
C GLY A 15 13.57 -1.20 5.65
N LEU A 16 14.05 -2.08 4.78
CA LEU A 16 15.45 -2.03 4.33
C LEU A 16 15.70 -0.80 3.45
N THR A 17 16.89 -0.24 3.61
CA THR A 17 17.38 0.84 2.75
C THR A 17 17.73 0.33 1.36
N ALA A 18 17.81 1.24 0.39
CA ALA A 18 18.23 0.90 -0.96
C ALA A 18 19.66 0.31 -1.00
N ARG A 19 20.54 0.72 -0.07
CA ARG A 19 21.92 0.23 0.03
C ARG A 19 21.98 -1.22 0.54
N GLU A 20 21.19 -1.54 1.57
CA GLU A 20 21.12 -2.91 2.09
C GLU A 20 20.45 -3.84 1.09
N THR A 21 19.37 -3.37 0.47
CA THR A 21 18.67 -4.09 -0.61
C THR A 21 19.61 -4.40 -1.78
N ALA A 22 20.43 -3.42 -2.18
CA ALA A 22 21.43 -3.57 -3.23
C ALA A 22 22.47 -4.65 -2.89
N LYS A 23 22.97 -4.66 -1.63
CA LYS A 23 23.90 -5.68 -1.15
C LYS A 23 23.29 -7.09 -1.12
N LEU A 24 22.00 -7.22 -0.79
CA LEU A 24 21.31 -8.52 -0.75
C LEU A 24 20.98 -9.08 -2.14
N LEU A 25 20.80 -8.21 -3.13
CA LEU A 25 20.43 -8.58 -4.50
C LEU A 25 21.63 -8.60 -5.45
N ASP A 26 22.83 -8.27 -4.96
CA ASP A 26 24.06 -8.13 -5.75
C ASP A 26 23.89 -7.18 -6.95
N VAL A 27 23.26 -6.03 -6.70
CA VAL A 27 23.04 -4.97 -7.71
C VAL A 27 23.52 -3.62 -7.19
N SER A 28 23.65 -2.64 -8.10
CA SER A 28 23.98 -1.28 -7.69
C SER A 28 22.83 -0.61 -6.92
N THR A 29 23.16 0.25 -5.95
CA THR A 29 22.18 1.10 -5.25
C THR A 29 21.35 1.94 -6.24
N ARG A 30 21.96 2.38 -7.35
CA ARG A 30 21.27 3.15 -8.40
C ARG A 30 20.20 2.32 -9.11
N THR A 31 20.45 1.02 -9.30
CA THR A 31 19.47 0.09 -9.86
C THR A 31 18.24 -0.03 -8.94
N VAL A 32 18.46 -0.20 -7.62
CA VAL A 32 17.37 -0.28 -6.64
C VAL A 32 16.59 1.03 -6.55
N GLN A 33 17.27 2.17 -6.59
CA GLN A 33 16.61 3.49 -6.63
C GLN A 33 15.77 3.67 -7.90
N ARG A 34 16.30 3.26 -9.06
CA ARG A 34 15.55 3.29 -10.32
C ARG A 34 14.28 2.45 -10.22
N TRP A 35 14.39 1.21 -9.72
CA TRP A 35 13.23 0.35 -9.51
C TRP A 35 12.23 0.96 -8.54
N ALA A 36 12.69 1.55 -7.43
CA ALA A 36 11.82 2.19 -6.45
C ALA A 36 11.02 3.36 -7.05
N SER A 37 11.62 4.14 -7.94
CA SER A 37 10.96 5.24 -8.66
C SER A 37 10.03 4.73 -9.76
N GLU A 38 10.52 3.86 -10.65
CA GLU A 38 9.80 3.32 -11.81
C GLU A 38 8.53 2.55 -11.38
N TYR A 39 8.65 1.76 -10.31
CA TYR A 39 7.57 0.93 -9.78
C TYR A 39 6.86 1.56 -8.57
N ARG A 40 7.20 2.81 -8.24
CA ARG A 40 6.53 3.62 -7.21
C ARG A 40 6.43 2.91 -5.86
N PHE A 41 7.55 2.36 -5.38
CA PHE A 41 7.60 1.57 -4.15
C PHE A 41 6.97 2.31 -2.97
N LYS A 42 7.23 3.62 -2.84
CA LYS A 42 6.66 4.46 -1.78
C LYS A 42 5.13 4.55 -1.86
N GLU A 43 4.56 4.74 -3.05
CA GLU A 43 3.10 4.85 -3.21
C GLU A 43 2.42 3.51 -2.92
N LYS A 44 3.02 2.40 -3.35
CA LYS A 44 2.50 1.05 -3.10
C LYS A 44 2.72 0.60 -1.65
N ALA A 45 3.74 1.11 -0.98
CA ALA A 45 4.02 0.81 0.42
C ALA A 45 3.20 1.69 1.38
N ARG A 46 2.50 2.72 0.89
CA ARG A 46 1.58 3.47 1.73
C ARG A 46 0.49 2.50 2.20
N PRO A 47 0.32 2.31 3.51
CA PRO A 47 -0.85 1.59 3.99
C PRO A 47 -2.08 2.34 3.48
N ASP A 48 -3.00 1.62 2.83
CA ASP A 48 -4.27 2.20 2.42
C ASP A 48 -4.88 2.89 3.63
N THR A 49 -5.21 4.17 3.47
CA THR A 49 -5.91 4.90 4.53
C THR A 49 -7.20 4.16 4.88
N LEU A 50 -7.68 4.28 6.11
CA LEU A 50 -8.95 3.66 6.51
C LEU A 50 -10.10 4.07 5.57
N GLN A 51 -10.02 5.25 4.96
CA GLN A 51 -10.93 5.75 3.93
C GLN A 51 -10.84 4.95 2.62
N GLN A 52 -9.64 4.74 2.08
CA GLN A 52 -9.44 3.93 0.88
C GLN A 52 -9.86 2.49 1.11
N ARG A 53 -9.54 1.92 2.28
CA ARG A 53 -9.96 0.57 2.66
C ARG A 53 -11.47 0.44 2.76
N ALA A 54 -12.15 1.44 3.34
CA ALA A 54 -13.62 1.49 3.35
C ALA A 54 -14.21 1.58 1.94
N ALA A 55 -13.63 2.40 1.05
CA ALA A 55 -14.06 2.51 -0.33
C ALA A 55 -13.87 1.21 -1.13
N GLN A 56 -12.75 0.52 -0.92
CA GLN A 56 -12.47 -0.76 -1.56
C GLN A 56 -13.44 -1.86 -1.09
N LEU A 57 -13.66 -1.97 0.23
CA LEU A 57 -14.64 -2.91 0.78
C LEU A 57 -16.06 -2.61 0.26
N ARG A 58 -16.41 -1.33 0.11
CA ARG A 58 -17.70 -0.97 -0.49
C ARG A 58 -17.81 -1.41 -1.96
N LYS A 59 -16.74 -1.27 -2.74
CA LYS A 59 -16.68 -1.77 -4.13
C LYS A 59 -16.77 -3.29 -4.21
N GLN A 60 -16.26 -3.99 -3.19
CA GLN A 60 -16.38 -5.45 -3.06
C GLN A 60 -17.78 -5.93 -2.62
N GLY A 61 -18.72 -5.00 -2.36
CA GLY A 61 -20.10 -5.33 -2.03
C GLY A 61 -20.43 -5.37 -0.54
N PHE A 62 -19.45 -5.13 0.35
CA PHE A 62 -19.70 -5.15 1.79
C PHE A 62 -20.68 -4.04 2.22
N SER A 63 -21.50 -4.35 3.21
CA SER A 63 -22.40 -3.41 3.86
C SER A 63 -21.62 -2.43 4.77
N TYR A 64 -22.24 -1.30 5.09
CA TYR A 64 -21.62 -0.30 5.98
C TYR A 64 -21.30 -0.87 7.37
N GLN A 65 -22.09 -1.83 7.87
CA GLN A 65 -21.85 -2.47 9.17
C GLN A 65 -20.64 -3.43 9.13
N GLU A 66 -20.51 -4.22 8.08
CA GLU A 66 -19.37 -5.13 7.92
C GLU A 66 -18.07 -4.35 7.73
N ILE A 67 -18.11 -3.27 6.96
CA ILE A 67 -16.97 -2.36 6.81
C ILE A 67 -16.59 -1.77 8.16
N ALA A 68 -17.56 -1.26 8.91
CA ALA A 68 -17.37 -0.69 10.24
C ALA A 68 -16.69 -1.68 11.21
N ALA A 69 -17.15 -2.94 11.23
CA ALA A 69 -16.52 -4.00 12.00
C ALA A 69 -15.09 -4.29 11.53
N THR A 70 -14.86 -4.36 10.21
CA THR A 70 -13.57 -4.68 9.60
C THR A 70 -12.51 -3.62 9.90
N ILE A 71 -12.86 -2.33 9.79
CA ILE A 71 -11.93 -1.23 10.07
C ILE A 71 -12.00 -0.72 11.52
N ARG A 72 -12.79 -1.38 12.38
CA ARG A 72 -13.02 -1.03 13.79
C ARG A 72 -13.41 0.44 14.00
N LYS A 73 -14.38 0.92 13.22
CA LYS A 73 -14.94 2.28 13.31
C LYS A 73 -16.47 2.23 13.37
N SER A 74 -17.10 3.34 13.70
CA SER A 74 -18.57 3.42 13.69
C SER A 74 -19.10 3.44 12.25
N ARG A 75 -20.34 2.96 12.08
CA ARG A 75 -21.06 3.04 10.80
C ARG A 75 -21.11 4.48 10.26
N THR A 76 -21.30 5.47 11.14
CA THR A 76 -21.32 6.89 10.78
C THR A 76 -19.97 7.38 10.24
N THR A 77 -18.86 6.92 10.84
CA THR A 77 -17.51 7.22 10.34
C THR A 77 -17.29 6.64 8.95
N VAL A 78 -17.74 5.39 8.70
CA VAL A 78 -17.66 4.76 7.36
C VAL A 78 -18.47 5.56 6.33
N TYR A 79 -19.67 6.01 6.68
CA TYR A 79 -20.48 6.86 5.81
C TYR A 79 -19.75 8.15 5.43
N ASN A 80 -19.16 8.84 6.41
CA ASN A 80 -18.39 10.06 6.17
C ASN A 80 -17.17 9.82 5.27
N TYR A 81 -16.46 8.71 5.45
CA TYR A 81 -15.34 8.32 4.60
C TYR A 81 -15.77 8.09 3.15
N LEU A 82 -16.86 7.36 2.94
CA LEU A 82 -17.39 7.08 1.59
C LEU A 82 -17.98 8.33 0.93
N LYS A 83 -18.54 9.26 1.72
CA LYS A 83 -19.02 10.57 1.24
C LYS A 83 -17.86 11.47 0.82
N ALA A 84 -16.79 11.51 1.61
CA ALA A 84 -15.59 12.30 1.30
C ALA A 84 -14.87 11.77 0.04
N ALA A 85 -14.84 10.45 -0.16
CA ALA A 85 -14.23 9.81 -1.33
C ALA A 85 -15.00 10.00 -2.65
N LYS A 86 -16.22 10.55 -2.61
CA LYS A 86 -17.04 10.87 -3.80
C LYS A 86 -16.91 12.32 -4.28
N ARG A 87 -16.18 13.17 -3.55
CA ARG A 87 -15.85 14.55 -3.94
C ARG A 87 -14.59 14.57 -4.77
#